data_AF-X0WEJ4-F1
#
_entry.id   AF-X0WEJ4-F1
#
_cell.length_a   1.000
_cell.length_b   1.000
_cell.length_c   1.000
_cell.angle_alpha   90.00
_cell.angle_beta   90.00
_cell.angle_gamma   90.00
#
_symmetry.space_group_name_H-M   'P 1'
#
loop_
_entity.id
_entity.type
_entity.pdbx_description
1 polymer ?
#
loop_
_entity_poly.entity_id
_entity_poly.type
_entity_poly.pdbx_seq_one_letter_code
_entity_poly.pdbx_strand_id
1 'polypeptide(L)'
;MKYRIPDGTTIAGSGPNKYLVFSEDSHFGNTNGLIPFAFNENGEEACLSSAEGDVLTGYREVEDFGASETGVSFGRYYKASTDNFNFVAMDHNTPGEINADPKVGPIVINEIMYHPDWPEGGSYNNDDYEYIELHNITGSPVTLYDYETNEPWKFTDGIDFTFPAGPDEVTIPADGYLLVVKNLAAFAWRYPSVPAEKVLGPYDGRLNNGGERLELSKPGDVDTQGVRYYIRIDRVNYSDG
;
A
#
# COMPACT_ATOMS: atom_id res chain seq x y z
N MET A 1 -3.10 -26.37 11.61
CA MET A 1 -3.66 -26.67 10.27
C MET A 1 -5.14 -26.31 10.30
N LYS A 2 -5.58 -25.33 9.50
CA LYS A 2 -7.00 -24.88 9.47
C LYS A 2 -7.82 -25.63 8.41
N TYR A 3 -7.24 -25.85 7.24
CA TYR A 3 -7.85 -26.58 6.11
C TYR A 3 -6.82 -27.54 5.50
N ARG A 4 -7.30 -28.70 5.01
CA ARG A 4 -6.50 -29.69 4.29
C ARG A 4 -7.09 -29.83 2.89
N ILE A 5 -6.26 -29.60 1.88
CA ILE A 5 -6.63 -29.85 0.48
C ILE A 5 -6.95 -31.35 0.34
N PRO A 6 -8.10 -31.74 -0.24
CA PRO A 6 -8.50 -33.14 -0.34
C PRO A 6 -7.45 -34.02 -1.04
N ASP A 7 -7.28 -35.24 -0.55
CA ASP A 7 -6.34 -36.20 -1.15
C ASP A 7 -6.70 -36.47 -2.63
N GLY A 8 -5.68 -36.55 -3.48
CA GLY A 8 -5.85 -36.74 -4.92
C GLY A 8 -6.22 -35.46 -5.70
N THR A 9 -6.34 -34.31 -5.03
CA THR A 9 -6.49 -33.02 -5.71
C THR A 9 -5.27 -32.74 -6.58
N THR A 10 -5.50 -32.43 -7.86
CA THR A 10 -4.46 -32.07 -8.82
C THR A 10 -4.85 -30.81 -9.56
N ILE A 11 -3.86 -30.00 -9.92
CA ILE A 11 -4.06 -28.89 -10.84
C ILE A 11 -4.13 -29.50 -12.26
N ALA A 12 -5.33 -29.67 -12.80
CA ALA A 12 -5.55 -30.41 -14.04
C ALA A 12 -5.13 -29.61 -15.30
N GLY A 13 -4.52 -30.31 -16.27
CA GLY A 13 -4.19 -29.80 -17.60
C GLY A 13 -2.70 -29.76 -17.90
N SER A 14 -2.33 -29.89 -19.18
CA SER A 14 -0.96 -29.71 -19.67
C SER A 14 -0.74 -28.27 -20.15
N GLY A 15 0.28 -27.58 -19.63
CA GLY A 15 0.68 -26.22 -20.04
C GLY A 15 0.79 -25.23 -18.87
N PRO A 16 1.36 -24.03 -19.10
CA PRO A 16 1.44 -22.97 -18.08
C PRO A 16 0.05 -22.41 -17.72
N ASN A 17 -0.02 -21.66 -16.61
CA ASN A 17 -1.21 -20.92 -16.14
C ASN A 17 -2.42 -21.82 -15.84
N LYS A 18 -2.20 -22.83 -14.99
CA LYS A 18 -3.29 -23.65 -14.45
C LYS A 18 -3.54 -23.28 -13.00
N TYR A 19 -4.81 -23.16 -12.65
CA TYR A 19 -5.24 -22.68 -11.34
C TYR A 19 -6.19 -23.68 -10.71
N LEU A 20 -6.13 -23.74 -9.39
CA LEU A 20 -7.15 -24.36 -8.57
C LEU A 20 -7.62 -23.30 -7.57
N VAL A 21 -8.92 -23.04 -7.56
CA VAL A 21 -9.52 -21.99 -6.73
C VAL A 21 -10.11 -22.61 -5.48
N PHE A 22 -9.64 -22.13 -4.33
CA PHE A 22 -10.28 -22.36 -3.05
C PHE A 22 -10.96 -21.06 -2.62
N SER A 23 -12.17 -21.18 -2.09
CA SER A 23 -12.99 -20.07 -1.62
C SER A 23 -13.57 -20.40 -0.26
N GLU A 24 -13.90 -19.36 0.50
CA GLU A 24 -14.54 -19.49 1.80
C GLU A 24 -15.82 -20.33 1.69
N ASP A 25 -16.78 -19.86 0.89
CA ASP A 25 -18.10 -20.47 0.78
C ASP A 25 -18.07 -21.95 0.39
N SER A 26 -17.12 -22.33 -0.49
CA SER A 26 -17.06 -23.70 -1.03
C SER A 26 -16.11 -24.62 -0.27
N HIS A 27 -15.11 -24.09 0.45
CA HIS A 27 -14.02 -24.92 0.97
C HIS A 27 -13.73 -24.71 2.46
N PHE A 28 -13.32 -23.50 2.85
CA PHE A 28 -12.77 -23.28 4.19
C PHE A 28 -13.71 -22.55 5.17
N GLY A 29 -14.83 -22.02 4.72
CA GLY A 29 -15.90 -21.44 5.55
C GLY A 29 -17.01 -22.42 5.94
N ASN A 30 -16.98 -23.66 5.42
CA ASN A 30 -18.00 -24.68 5.70
C ASN A 30 -17.54 -25.71 6.73
N THR A 31 -18.47 -26.53 7.24
CA THR A 31 -18.21 -27.57 8.25
C THR A 31 -17.31 -28.72 7.78
N ASN A 32 -16.85 -28.71 6.51
CA ASN A 32 -15.91 -29.69 5.98
C ASN A 32 -14.45 -29.25 6.16
N GLY A 33 -14.20 -27.99 6.55
CA GLY A 33 -12.89 -27.55 7.05
C GLY A 33 -12.63 -28.08 8.46
N LEU A 34 -11.37 -28.36 8.80
CA LEU A 34 -11.01 -28.80 10.16
C LEU A 34 -11.34 -27.70 11.19
N ILE A 35 -11.03 -26.45 10.83
CA ILE A 35 -11.39 -25.23 11.56
C ILE A 35 -11.88 -24.24 10.51
N PRO A 36 -13.18 -23.90 10.48
CA PRO A 36 -13.70 -22.90 9.55
C PRO A 36 -12.97 -21.55 9.73
N PHE A 37 -12.64 -20.91 8.62
CA PHE A 37 -12.03 -19.58 8.62
C PHE A 37 -12.39 -18.80 7.36
N ALA A 38 -12.12 -17.50 7.39
CA ALA A 38 -12.15 -16.58 6.25
C ALA A 38 -10.85 -15.78 6.25
N PHE A 39 -10.53 -15.12 5.13
CA PHE A 39 -9.50 -14.09 5.13
C PHE A 39 -10.13 -12.74 5.46
N ASN A 40 -9.46 -11.97 6.31
CA ASN A 40 -9.94 -10.65 6.73
C ASN A 40 -9.41 -9.55 5.80
N GLU A 41 -10.30 -8.66 5.31
CA GLU A 41 -9.92 -7.52 4.47
C GLU A 41 -9.06 -6.48 5.20
N ASN A 42 -8.92 -6.58 6.53
CA ASN A 42 -8.02 -5.77 7.33
C ASN A 42 -6.54 -6.23 7.27
N GLY A 43 -6.26 -7.35 6.62
CA GLY A 43 -4.91 -7.90 6.44
C GLY A 43 -4.59 -9.03 7.41
N GLU A 44 -3.92 -10.07 6.91
CA GLU A 44 -3.52 -11.29 7.64
C GLU A 44 -2.27 -11.94 7.00
N GLU A 45 -1.90 -13.13 7.47
CA GLU A 45 -0.87 -14.00 6.89
C GLU A 45 -1.54 -15.20 6.19
N ALA A 46 -1.28 -15.37 4.89
CA ALA A 46 -1.69 -16.54 4.13
C ALA A 46 -0.57 -17.58 4.12
N CYS A 47 -0.90 -18.84 4.47
CA CYS A 47 0.07 -19.92 4.58
C CYS A 47 -0.35 -21.16 3.80
N LEU A 48 0.50 -21.59 2.88
CA LEU A 48 0.39 -22.87 2.21
C LEU A 48 1.58 -23.75 2.60
N SER A 49 1.32 -24.82 3.35
CA SER A 49 2.33 -25.78 3.77
C SER A 49 2.11 -27.12 3.09
N SER A 50 3.20 -27.81 2.73
CA SER A 50 3.13 -29.21 2.37
C SER A 50 3.02 -30.10 3.61
N ALA A 51 2.43 -31.28 3.45
CA ALA A 51 2.27 -32.26 4.51
C ALA A 51 2.38 -33.70 3.97
N GLU A 52 2.79 -34.64 4.83
CA GLU A 52 2.64 -36.08 4.63
C GLU A 52 1.66 -36.60 5.68
N GLY A 53 0.45 -36.98 5.24
CA GLY A 53 -0.67 -37.19 6.16
C GLY A 53 -1.01 -35.90 6.90
N ASP A 54 -1.03 -35.95 8.23
CA ASP A 54 -1.29 -34.78 9.09
C ASP A 54 -0.01 -34.12 9.63
N VAL A 55 1.16 -34.55 9.14
CA VAL A 55 2.46 -34.00 9.55
C VAL A 55 2.93 -32.99 8.51
N LEU A 56 3.03 -31.72 8.92
CA LEU A 56 3.61 -30.68 8.07
C LEU A 56 5.06 -31.03 7.73
N THR A 57 5.43 -30.83 6.47
CA THR A 57 6.81 -30.98 6.01
C THR A 57 7.46 -29.59 5.88
N GLY A 58 8.68 -29.53 5.33
CA GLY A 58 9.48 -28.31 5.30
C GLY A 58 9.10 -27.26 4.25
N TYR A 59 8.31 -27.61 3.22
CA TYR A 59 7.94 -26.62 2.19
C TYR A 59 6.75 -25.79 2.65
N ARG A 60 6.92 -24.47 2.61
CA ARG A 60 5.89 -23.50 2.98
C ARG A 60 6.04 -22.26 2.13
N GLU A 61 4.93 -21.80 1.58
CA GLU A 61 4.78 -20.44 1.05
C GLU A 61 4.00 -19.64 2.09
N VAL A 62 4.50 -18.46 2.40
CA VAL A 62 3.92 -17.52 3.36
C VAL A 62 3.83 -16.18 2.67
N GLU A 63 2.68 -15.54 2.78
CA GLU A 63 2.47 -14.22 2.23
C GLU A 63 1.70 -13.36 3.24
N ASP A 64 2.32 -12.27 3.66
CA ASP A 64 1.67 -11.24 4.47
C ASP A 64 0.95 -10.24 3.56
N PHE A 65 -0.26 -9.86 3.93
CA PHE A 65 -0.99 -8.81 3.23
C PHE A 65 -1.64 -7.85 4.23
N GLY A 66 -1.64 -6.56 3.85
CA GLY A 66 -2.29 -5.51 4.62
C GLY A 66 -3.76 -5.39 4.29
N ALA A 67 -4.38 -4.32 4.78
CA ALA A 67 -5.78 -4.04 4.49
C ALA A 67 -6.01 -3.78 2.99
N SER A 68 -7.18 -4.19 2.50
CA SER A 68 -7.67 -3.98 1.13
C SER A 68 -8.94 -3.16 1.11
N GLU A 69 -9.22 -2.52 -0.02
CA GLU A 69 -10.58 -2.09 -0.32
C GLU A 69 -11.49 -3.31 -0.52
N THR A 70 -12.75 -3.19 -0.10
CA THR A 70 -13.75 -4.21 -0.37
C THR A 70 -13.82 -4.52 -1.87
N GLY A 71 -13.74 -5.81 -2.20
CA GLY A 71 -13.79 -6.29 -3.57
C GLY A 71 -12.47 -6.17 -4.35
N VAL A 72 -11.37 -5.74 -3.73
CA VAL A 72 -10.03 -5.74 -4.32
C VAL A 72 -9.22 -6.91 -3.78
N SER A 73 -8.75 -7.79 -4.67
CA SER A 73 -7.88 -8.91 -4.30
C SER A 73 -6.40 -8.52 -4.32
N PHE A 74 -5.61 -9.21 -3.49
CA PHE A 74 -4.16 -9.25 -3.65
C PHE A 74 -3.76 -10.42 -4.57
N GLY A 75 -2.70 -10.22 -5.35
CA GLY A 75 -2.13 -11.24 -6.20
C GLY A 75 -0.61 -11.13 -6.32
N ARG A 76 0.03 -12.23 -6.74
CA ARG A 76 1.45 -12.26 -7.09
C ARG A 76 1.66 -11.65 -8.47
N TYR A 77 2.53 -10.65 -8.56
CA TYR A 77 2.95 -10.00 -9.80
C TYR A 77 4.47 -10.09 -9.96
N TYR A 78 4.94 -10.59 -11.10
CA TYR A 78 6.37 -10.65 -11.39
C TYR A 78 6.89 -9.30 -11.87
N LYS A 79 7.74 -8.66 -11.08
CA LYS A 79 8.41 -7.41 -11.41
C LYS A 79 9.76 -7.71 -12.05
N ALA A 80 9.78 -7.72 -13.38
CA ALA A 80 10.98 -8.02 -14.17
C ALA A 80 12.18 -7.12 -13.85
N SER A 81 11.94 -5.86 -13.46
CA SER A 81 13.03 -4.91 -13.16
C SER A 81 13.81 -5.25 -11.89
N THR A 82 13.23 -6.04 -10.99
CA THR A 82 13.86 -6.46 -9.73
C THR A 82 14.02 -7.98 -9.66
N ASP A 83 13.67 -8.70 -10.73
CA ASP A 83 13.62 -10.16 -10.81
C ASP A 83 12.96 -10.81 -9.58
N ASN A 84 11.81 -10.26 -9.16
CA ASN A 84 11.12 -10.71 -7.95
C ASN A 84 9.59 -10.64 -8.12
N PHE A 85 8.87 -11.36 -7.27
CA PHE A 85 7.42 -11.26 -7.14
C PHE A 85 7.04 -10.27 -6.06
N ASN A 86 6.01 -9.47 -6.36
CA ASN A 86 5.33 -8.63 -5.39
C ASN A 86 3.93 -9.17 -5.13
N PHE A 87 3.47 -9.12 -3.89
CA PHE A 87 2.07 -9.35 -3.54
C PHE A 87 1.36 -8.02 -3.31
N VAL A 88 0.49 -7.65 -4.25
CA VAL A 88 -0.07 -6.31 -4.37
C VAL A 88 -1.54 -6.35 -4.73
N ALA A 89 -2.26 -5.26 -4.45
CA ALA A 89 -3.64 -5.10 -4.88
C ALA A 89 -3.73 -5.19 -6.41
N MET A 90 -4.77 -5.85 -6.90
CA MET A 90 -5.01 -6.09 -8.33
C MET A 90 -6.08 -5.15 -8.87
N ASP A 91 -5.96 -4.77 -10.14
CA ASP A 91 -6.91 -3.87 -10.81
C ASP A 91 -8.34 -4.42 -10.81
N HIS A 92 -8.49 -5.73 -11.02
CA HIS A 92 -9.76 -6.44 -10.92
C HIS A 92 -9.53 -7.90 -10.49
N ASN A 93 -10.59 -8.53 -9.98
CA ASN A 93 -10.51 -9.92 -9.51
C ASN A 93 -10.55 -10.91 -10.68
N THR A 94 -9.61 -11.85 -10.68
CA THR A 94 -9.44 -12.87 -11.74
C THR A 94 -9.41 -14.30 -11.18
N PRO A 95 -10.41 -14.73 -10.37
CA PRO A 95 -10.39 -16.07 -9.77
C PRO A 95 -10.37 -17.16 -10.84
N GLY A 96 -9.34 -18.01 -10.81
CA GLY A 96 -9.17 -19.13 -11.75
C GLY A 96 -8.49 -18.76 -13.07
N GLU A 97 -8.11 -17.49 -13.24
CA GLU A 97 -7.43 -16.97 -14.42
C GLU A 97 -6.07 -16.35 -14.03
N ILE A 98 -5.34 -15.85 -15.02
CA ILE A 98 -4.10 -15.08 -14.78
C ILE A 98 -4.43 -13.83 -13.96
N ASN A 99 -3.58 -13.51 -12.98
CA ASN A 99 -3.71 -12.28 -12.19
C ASN A 99 -3.75 -11.05 -13.11
N ALA A 100 -4.62 -10.10 -12.79
CA ALA A 100 -4.61 -8.79 -13.41
C ALA A 100 -3.28 -8.06 -13.15
N ASP A 101 -3.08 -6.92 -13.81
CA ASP A 101 -2.00 -6.01 -13.46
C ASP A 101 -2.24 -5.38 -12.07
N PRO A 102 -1.17 -4.92 -11.39
CA PRO A 102 -1.30 -4.22 -10.12
C PRO A 102 -2.20 -2.99 -10.23
N LYS A 103 -3.05 -2.78 -9.22
CA LYS A 103 -3.80 -1.54 -9.05
C LYS A 103 -2.82 -0.44 -8.64
N VAL A 104 -2.74 0.64 -9.42
CA VAL A 104 -1.86 1.79 -9.18
C VAL A 104 -2.70 3.05 -8.98
N GLY A 105 -2.34 3.84 -7.96
CA GLY A 105 -2.99 5.11 -7.67
C GLY A 105 -4.28 4.97 -6.85
N PRO A 106 -5.12 6.02 -6.79
CA PRO A 106 -5.14 7.16 -7.71
C PRO A 106 -4.07 8.23 -7.46
N ILE A 107 -3.47 8.24 -6.27
CA ILE A 107 -2.35 9.11 -5.91
C ILE A 107 -1.07 8.28 -5.85
N VAL A 108 0.02 8.79 -6.40
CA VAL A 108 1.35 8.18 -6.33
C VAL A 108 2.34 9.13 -5.67
N ILE A 109 3.35 8.57 -5.03
CA ILE A 109 4.55 9.27 -4.57
C ILE A 109 5.42 9.50 -5.82
N ASN A 110 5.40 10.72 -6.34
CA ASN A 110 6.05 11.07 -7.60
C ASN A 110 7.52 11.43 -7.41
N GLU A 111 7.83 12.22 -6.38
CA GLU A 111 9.18 12.66 -6.07
C GLU A 111 9.43 12.62 -4.57
N ILE A 112 10.65 12.23 -4.20
CA ILE A 112 11.13 12.28 -2.82
C ILE A 112 12.44 13.05 -2.85
N MET A 113 12.43 14.26 -2.28
CA MET A 113 13.64 15.03 -2.03
C MET A 113 14.16 14.67 -0.65
N TYR A 114 14.84 13.53 -0.57
CA TYR A 114 15.60 13.13 0.61
C TYR A 114 17.04 13.62 0.46
N HIS A 115 17.71 13.90 1.58
CA HIS A 115 19.11 14.31 1.58
C HIS A 115 19.45 15.49 0.64
N PRO A 116 18.69 16.61 0.67
CA PRO A 116 18.94 17.76 -0.21
C PRO A 116 20.32 18.38 0.06
N ASP A 117 20.84 19.09 -0.94
CA ASP A 117 22.09 19.83 -0.80
C ASP A 117 21.98 20.98 0.23
N TRP A 118 23.10 21.26 0.89
CA TRP A 118 23.25 22.39 1.80
C TRP A 118 22.83 23.70 1.12
N PRO A 119 22.03 24.56 1.79
CA PRO A 119 21.64 25.83 1.21
C PRO A 119 22.82 26.80 1.18
N GLU A 120 23.09 27.40 0.03
CA GLU A 120 24.01 28.53 -0.05
C GLU A 120 23.31 29.80 0.47
N GLY A 121 23.87 30.40 1.54
CA GLY A 121 23.37 31.68 2.07
C GLY A 121 22.04 31.63 2.82
N GLY A 122 21.48 30.43 3.05
CA GLY A 122 20.28 30.22 3.86
C GLY A 122 20.62 30.03 5.35
N SER A 123 19.63 30.24 6.22
CA SER A 123 19.73 30.03 7.67
C SER A 123 19.21 28.67 8.14
N TYR A 124 18.79 27.81 7.20
CA TYR A 124 18.19 26.51 7.46
C TYR A 124 19.21 25.38 7.30
N ASN A 125 18.95 24.22 7.91
CA ASN A 125 19.72 23.02 7.63
C ASN A 125 19.31 22.43 6.28
N ASN A 126 20.13 21.54 5.71
CA ASN A 126 19.78 20.87 4.47
C ASN A 126 18.48 20.04 4.64
N ASP A 127 18.35 19.26 5.72
CA ASP A 127 17.17 18.42 5.97
C ASP A 127 15.86 19.24 6.08
N ASP A 128 15.92 20.54 6.37
CA ASP A 128 14.72 21.42 6.37
C ASP A 128 14.09 21.56 4.96
N TYR A 129 14.82 21.25 3.89
CA TYR A 129 14.33 21.31 2.51
C TYR A 129 13.79 19.99 1.99
N GLU A 130 13.70 18.96 2.83
CA GLU A 130 13.10 17.69 2.44
C GLU A 130 11.62 17.84 2.10
N TYR A 131 11.19 17.14 1.05
CA TYR A 131 9.78 17.11 0.64
C TYR A 131 9.41 15.80 -0.04
N ILE A 132 8.11 15.54 -0.04
CA ILE A 132 7.47 14.49 -0.82
C ILE A 132 6.49 15.16 -1.77
N GLU A 133 6.59 14.85 -3.07
CA GLU A 133 5.61 15.25 -4.07
C GLU A 133 4.64 14.10 -4.34
N LEU A 134 3.36 14.37 -4.17
CA LEU A 134 2.27 13.50 -4.55
C LEU A 134 1.69 13.93 -5.89
N HIS A 135 1.36 12.96 -6.74
CA HIS A 135 0.74 13.19 -8.03
C HIS A 135 -0.58 12.40 -8.14
N ASN A 136 -1.63 13.06 -8.61
CA ASN A 136 -2.89 12.39 -8.97
C ASN A 136 -2.83 11.94 -10.43
N ILE A 137 -2.64 10.65 -10.68
CA ILE A 137 -2.46 10.09 -12.04
C ILE A 137 -3.79 9.91 -12.79
N THR A 138 -4.90 10.39 -12.22
CA THR A 138 -6.24 10.19 -12.77
C THR A 138 -6.77 11.45 -13.43
N GLY A 139 -7.70 11.26 -14.37
CA GLY A 139 -8.43 12.35 -15.03
C GLY A 139 -9.52 13.01 -14.16
N SER A 140 -9.57 12.71 -12.86
CA SER A 140 -10.57 13.23 -11.91
C SER A 140 -9.88 13.77 -10.65
N PRO A 141 -10.42 14.79 -9.98
CA PRO A 141 -9.88 15.24 -8.70
C PRO A 141 -10.00 14.14 -7.63
N VAL A 142 -9.01 14.08 -6.73
CA VAL A 142 -8.97 13.14 -5.61
C VAL A 142 -8.84 13.92 -4.31
N THR A 143 -9.80 13.77 -3.42
CA THR A 143 -9.76 14.34 -2.06
C THR A 143 -9.04 13.36 -1.12
N LEU A 144 -8.06 13.86 -0.36
CA LEU A 144 -7.26 13.08 0.60
C LEU A 144 -7.98 12.90 1.94
N TYR A 145 -9.28 12.62 1.85
CA TYR A 145 -10.20 12.41 2.95
C TYR A 145 -11.25 11.40 2.50
N ASP A 146 -11.60 10.48 3.39
CA ASP A 146 -12.61 9.47 3.12
C ASP A 146 -13.90 9.82 3.88
N TYR A 147 -14.96 10.11 3.13
CA TYR A 147 -16.24 10.54 3.68
C TYR A 147 -17.07 9.40 4.28
N GLU A 148 -16.76 8.15 3.94
CA GLU A 148 -17.47 6.98 4.49
C GLU A 148 -16.96 6.67 5.90
N THR A 149 -15.65 6.70 6.08
CA THR A 149 -14.97 6.49 7.36
C THR A 149 -14.85 7.75 8.20
N ASN A 150 -15.05 8.93 7.59
CA ASN A 150 -14.88 10.26 8.18
C ASN A 150 -13.47 10.51 8.72
N GLU A 151 -12.46 10.18 7.91
CA GLU A 151 -11.05 10.26 8.28
C GLU A 151 -10.17 10.76 7.13
N PRO A 152 -9.10 11.49 7.44
CA PRO A 152 -8.09 11.87 6.46
C PRO A 152 -7.20 10.69 6.06
N TRP A 153 -6.60 10.81 4.88
CA TRP A 153 -5.48 9.96 4.50
C TRP A 153 -4.25 10.30 5.35
N LYS A 154 -3.23 9.44 5.34
CA LYS A 154 -1.97 9.72 6.04
C LYS A 154 -0.80 8.92 5.50
N PHE A 155 0.40 9.33 5.90
CA PHE A 155 1.57 8.45 5.82
C PHE A 155 1.54 7.44 6.96
N THR A 156 1.78 6.16 6.64
CA THR A 156 1.80 5.04 7.59
C THR A 156 3.19 4.47 7.83
N ASP A 157 4.19 4.91 7.07
CA ASP A 157 5.60 4.58 7.26
C ASP A 157 6.50 5.72 6.73
N GLY A 158 7.74 5.79 7.21
CA GLY A 158 8.75 6.80 6.87
C GLY A 158 8.59 8.10 7.65
N ILE A 159 7.48 8.81 7.44
CA ILE A 159 7.18 10.09 8.12
C ILE A 159 5.83 10.06 8.85
N ASP A 160 5.67 11.00 9.78
CA ASP A 160 4.41 11.24 10.47
C ASP A 160 3.71 12.45 9.85
N PHE A 161 2.69 12.19 9.02
CA PHE A 161 1.83 13.25 8.47
C PHE A 161 0.43 12.72 8.17
N THR A 162 -0.57 13.39 8.75
CA THR A 162 -1.99 13.15 8.49
C THR A 162 -2.55 14.35 7.74
N PHE A 163 -3.26 14.10 6.65
CA PHE A 163 -3.84 15.19 5.84
C PHE A 163 -4.94 15.92 6.61
N PRO A 164 -5.25 17.18 6.24
CA PRO A 164 -6.34 17.92 6.86
C PRO A 164 -7.69 17.17 6.78
N ALA A 165 -8.40 17.15 7.91
CA ALA A 165 -9.77 16.65 8.01
C ALA A 165 -10.79 17.77 7.73
N GLY A 166 -12.07 17.41 7.63
CA GLY A 166 -13.13 18.39 7.34
C GLY A 166 -13.25 19.50 8.40
N PRO A 167 -13.51 20.76 7.99
CA PRO A 167 -13.92 21.21 6.65
C PRO A 167 -12.77 21.68 5.74
N ASP A 168 -11.51 21.42 6.12
CA ASP A 168 -10.32 21.92 5.43
C ASP A 168 -9.66 20.82 4.56
N GLU A 169 -10.44 19.85 4.06
CA GLU A 169 -9.92 18.72 3.30
C GLU A 169 -9.17 19.17 2.04
N VAL A 170 -8.08 18.45 1.74
CA VAL A 170 -7.24 18.77 0.58
C VAL A 170 -7.64 17.91 -0.61
N THR A 171 -7.83 18.55 -1.76
CA THR A 171 -8.11 17.89 -3.04
C THR A 171 -6.99 18.15 -4.02
N ILE A 172 -6.40 17.08 -4.54
CA ILE A 172 -5.46 17.14 -5.66
C ILE A 172 -6.29 17.12 -6.96
N PRO A 173 -6.21 18.16 -7.82
CA PRO A 173 -6.90 18.16 -9.11
C PRO A 173 -6.49 16.97 -10.00
N ALA A 174 -7.26 16.71 -11.06
CA ALA A 174 -6.86 15.77 -12.11
C ALA A 174 -5.46 16.13 -12.66
N ASP A 175 -4.59 15.14 -12.82
CA ASP A 175 -3.17 15.30 -13.21
C ASP A 175 -2.39 16.32 -12.33
N GLY A 176 -2.90 16.57 -11.12
CA GLY A 176 -2.41 17.57 -10.20
C GLY A 176 -1.30 17.07 -9.27
N TYR A 177 -0.64 18.02 -8.62
CA TYR A 177 0.48 17.77 -7.71
C TYR A 177 0.27 18.46 -6.37
N LEU A 178 0.77 17.84 -5.30
CA LEU A 178 0.75 18.35 -3.92
C LEU A 178 2.07 18.02 -3.23
N LEU A 179 2.63 18.97 -2.51
CA LEU A 179 3.88 18.81 -1.77
C LEU A 179 3.60 18.67 -0.28
N VAL A 180 4.31 17.77 0.39
CA VAL A 180 4.35 17.63 1.85
C VAL A 180 5.79 17.87 2.29
N VAL A 181 6.05 18.95 3.03
CA VAL A 181 7.40 19.47 3.27
C VAL A 181 7.81 19.40 4.73
N LYS A 182 9.12 19.29 4.99
CA LYS A 182 9.67 19.25 6.34
C LYS A 182 9.54 20.58 7.07
N ASN A 183 9.79 21.68 6.37
CA ASN A 183 9.76 23.03 6.90
C ASN A 183 9.21 24.01 5.86
N LEU A 184 7.99 24.51 6.11
CA LEU A 184 7.29 25.42 5.19
C LEU A 184 8.09 26.67 4.85
N ALA A 185 8.78 27.27 5.83
CA ALA A 185 9.53 28.50 5.63
C ALA A 185 10.81 28.26 4.83
N ALA A 186 11.53 27.17 5.12
CA ALA A 186 12.71 26.78 4.35
C ALA A 186 12.33 26.45 2.90
N PHE A 187 11.28 25.63 2.71
CA PHE A 187 10.79 25.27 1.39
C PHE A 187 10.39 26.51 0.58
N ALA A 188 9.58 27.41 1.14
CA ALA A 188 9.15 28.64 0.46
C ALA A 188 10.31 29.59 0.13
N TRP A 189 11.36 29.62 0.96
CA TRP A 189 12.56 30.40 0.69
C TRP A 189 13.35 29.84 -0.50
N ARG A 190 13.49 28.51 -0.59
CA ARG A 190 14.23 27.84 -1.69
C ARG A 190 13.43 27.78 -2.99
N TYR A 191 12.10 27.63 -2.88
CA TYR A 191 11.19 27.45 -4.01
C TYR A 191 10.05 28.50 -4.02
N PRO A 192 10.37 29.81 -4.14
CA PRO A 192 9.38 30.89 -4.01
C PRO A 192 8.35 30.94 -5.15
N SER A 193 8.58 30.22 -6.25
CA SER A 193 7.64 30.12 -7.37
C SER A 193 6.56 29.06 -7.18
N VAL A 194 6.69 28.18 -6.17
CA VAL A 194 5.68 27.15 -5.89
C VAL A 194 4.50 27.81 -5.16
N PRO A 195 3.26 27.70 -5.68
CA PRO A 195 2.09 28.27 -5.02
C PRO A 195 1.85 27.65 -3.65
N ALA A 196 1.62 28.49 -2.63
CA ALA A 196 1.50 28.04 -1.24
C ALA A 196 0.32 27.08 -1.02
N GLU A 197 -0.74 27.18 -1.83
CA GLU A 197 -1.90 26.29 -1.80
C GLU A 197 -1.58 24.85 -2.23
N LYS A 198 -0.41 24.60 -2.83
CA LYS A 198 0.08 23.27 -3.20
C LYS A 198 1.06 22.69 -2.19
N VAL A 199 1.33 23.38 -1.09
CA VAL A 199 2.36 23.00 -0.12
C VAL A 199 1.72 22.79 1.25
N LEU A 200 1.79 21.56 1.74
CA LEU A 200 1.40 21.19 3.09
C LEU A 200 2.63 20.87 3.94
N GLY A 201 2.42 20.87 5.26
CA GLY A 201 3.44 20.56 6.25
C GLY A 201 3.27 21.43 7.49
N PRO A 202 4.26 21.42 8.40
CA PRO A 202 5.40 20.50 8.39
C PRO A 202 4.96 19.05 8.66
N TYR A 203 5.68 18.08 8.11
CA TYR A 203 5.59 16.70 8.61
C TYR A 203 6.58 16.45 9.75
N ASP A 204 6.27 15.47 10.60
CA ASP A 204 7.12 15.01 11.69
C ASP A 204 8.00 13.81 11.26
N GLY A 205 9.12 13.59 11.96
CA GLY A 205 10.16 12.65 11.53
C GLY A 205 11.18 13.28 10.56
N ARG A 206 11.86 12.48 9.75
CA ARG A 206 12.76 12.95 8.66
C ARG A 206 12.86 11.86 7.62
N LEU A 207 13.19 12.23 6.40
CA LEU A 207 13.55 11.24 5.39
C LEU A 207 14.95 10.69 5.71
N ASN A 208 15.10 9.37 5.75
CA ASN A 208 16.39 8.75 6.04
C ASN A 208 17.35 8.87 4.85
N ASN A 209 18.47 9.56 5.03
CA ASN A 209 19.52 9.71 4.00
C ASN A 209 20.12 8.37 3.54
N GLY A 210 20.02 7.29 4.35
CA GLY A 210 20.43 5.94 3.95
C GLY A 210 19.39 5.18 3.12
N GLY A 211 18.24 5.79 2.85
CA GLY A 211 17.07 5.14 2.26
C GLY A 211 16.14 4.53 3.30
N GLU A 212 14.86 4.50 2.96
CA GLU A 212 13.81 3.82 3.75
C GLU A 212 12.58 3.52 2.89
N ARG A 213 11.56 2.98 3.56
CA ARG A 213 10.23 2.75 3.00
C ARG A 213 9.32 3.90 3.37
N LEU A 214 8.65 4.46 2.37
CA LEU A 214 7.63 5.49 2.54
C LEU A 214 6.29 4.93 2.06
N GLU A 215 5.23 5.13 2.84
CA GLU A 215 3.91 4.56 2.54
C GLU A 215 2.79 5.58 2.75
N LEU A 216 2.02 5.84 1.69
CA LEU A 216 0.80 6.64 1.71
C LEU A 216 -0.40 5.70 1.78
N SER A 217 -1.31 5.96 2.71
CA SER A 217 -2.47 5.12 2.95
C SER A 217 -3.74 5.93 3.15
N LYS A 218 -4.87 5.33 2.75
CA LYS A 218 -6.21 5.82 3.05
C LYS A 218 -6.80 5.06 4.25
N PRO A 219 -7.73 5.63 5.00
CA PRO A 219 -8.42 4.91 6.07
C PRO A 219 -9.24 3.74 5.50
N GLY A 220 -9.18 2.61 6.19
CA GLY A 220 -10.04 1.46 5.96
C GLY A 220 -10.94 1.20 7.18
N ASP A 221 -11.34 -0.05 7.33
CA ASP A 221 -12.27 -0.46 8.38
C ASP A 221 -11.70 -0.37 9.79
N VAL A 222 -12.61 -0.48 10.75
CA VAL A 222 -12.31 -0.51 12.18
C VAL A 222 -12.67 -1.91 12.69
N ASP A 223 -11.73 -2.56 13.38
CA ASP A 223 -12.01 -3.87 13.96
C ASP A 223 -12.92 -3.78 15.21
N THR A 224 -13.25 -4.95 15.74
CA THR A 224 -14.08 -5.08 16.96
C THR A 224 -13.47 -4.46 18.21
N GLN A 225 -12.19 -4.10 18.20
CA GLN A 225 -11.49 -3.43 19.29
C GLN A 225 -11.43 -1.91 19.11
N GLY A 226 -11.95 -1.38 18.00
CA GLY A 226 -11.91 0.04 17.68
C GLY A 226 -10.61 0.48 17.01
N VAL A 227 -9.78 -0.44 16.53
CA VAL A 227 -8.54 -0.11 15.83
C VAL A 227 -8.83 0.08 14.35
N ARG A 228 -8.45 1.24 13.81
CA ARG A 228 -8.56 1.55 12.38
C ARG A 228 -7.39 0.97 11.61
N TYR A 229 -7.71 0.26 10.53
CA TYR A 229 -6.76 -0.21 9.54
C TYR A 229 -6.60 0.82 8.43
N TYR A 230 -5.46 0.78 7.76
CA TYR A 230 -5.13 1.70 6.68
C TYR A 230 -4.78 0.89 5.44
N ILE A 231 -5.42 1.25 4.34
CA ILE A 231 -5.24 0.61 3.04
C ILE A 231 -4.15 1.37 2.30
N ARG A 232 -3.07 0.67 1.94
CA ARG A 232 -1.96 1.23 1.18
C ARG A 232 -2.42 1.69 -0.19
N ILE A 233 -2.17 2.95 -0.50
CA ILE A 233 -2.40 3.55 -1.83
C ILE A 233 -1.12 3.52 -2.65
N ASP A 234 0.01 3.93 -2.07
CA ASP A 234 1.30 3.83 -2.74
C ASP A 234 2.43 3.61 -1.73
N ARG A 235 3.53 3.02 -2.20
CA ARG A 235 4.71 2.74 -1.40
C ARG A 235 5.96 2.70 -2.26
N VAL A 236 6.97 3.44 -1.80
CA VAL A 236 8.27 3.51 -2.45
C VAL A 236 9.35 3.15 -1.44
N ASN A 237 10.30 2.31 -1.85
CA ASN A 237 11.59 2.19 -1.18
C ASN A 237 12.57 3.07 -1.96
N TYR A 238 13.21 4.03 -1.31
CA TYR A 238 14.22 4.88 -1.93
C TYR A 238 15.57 4.67 -1.25
N SER A 239 16.65 4.95 -1.97
CA SER A 239 18.05 4.85 -1.51
C SER A 239 18.98 5.54 -2.49
N ASP A 240 20.19 5.90 -2.04
CA ASP A 240 21.23 6.52 -2.88
C ASP A 240 21.80 5.59 -3.99
N GLY A 241 21.52 4.28 -3.94
CA GLY A 241 21.89 3.30 -4.97
C GLY A 241 22.35 1.96 -4.40
#